data_AF-A0AA39PSY6-F1
#
_entry.id   AF-A0AA39PSY6-F1
#
_cell.length_a   1.000
_cell.length_b   1.000
_cell.length_c   1.000
_cell.angle_alpha   90.00
_cell.angle_beta   90.00
_cell.angle_gamma   90.00
#
_symmetry.space_group_name_H-M   'P 1'
#
loop_
_entity.id
_entity.type
_entity.pdbx_description
1 polymer ?
#
loop_
_entity_poly.entity_id
_entity_poly.type
_entity_poly.pdbx_seq_one_letter_code
_entity_poly.pdbx_strand_id
1 'polypeptide(L)'
;MLIYHISRRVIRLILIVFHHSQKAHSSSLSHEIPIDPQTLLQDFHLDPITATYICCKSCYALYRYDMAQKVDPGIEIPLFFTNKPTSTSPLCKHPLWKETQFGATRRDVPCLKYVHRSLKDWLGRILACPGIEDILH
;
A
#
# COMPACT_ATOMS: atom_id res chain seq x y z
N MET A 1 -3.89 16.88 -13.53
CA MET A 1 -3.91 15.54 -12.89
C MET A 1 -5.23 15.39 -12.13
N LEU A 2 -6.31 15.08 -12.85
CA LEU A 2 -7.67 14.93 -12.31
C LEU A 2 -7.85 13.49 -11.82
N ILE A 3 -7.53 13.24 -10.55
CA ILE A 3 -7.82 11.96 -9.92
C ILE A 3 -9.31 11.95 -9.58
N TYR A 4 -10.04 11.02 -10.21
CA TYR A 4 -11.45 10.72 -10.01
C TYR A 4 -11.85 10.70 -8.53
N HIS A 5 -12.56 11.74 -8.07
CA HIS A 5 -13.20 11.74 -6.77
C HIS A 5 -14.61 11.12 -6.87
N ILE A 6 -14.68 9.86 -7.31
CA ILE A 6 -15.97 9.16 -7.35
C ILE A 6 -16.40 8.92 -5.91
N SER A 7 -17.58 9.45 -5.54
CA SER A 7 -18.09 9.26 -4.19
C SER A 7 -18.28 7.77 -3.88
N ARG A 8 -18.05 7.36 -2.63
CA ARG A 8 -18.24 5.97 -2.18
C ARG A 8 -19.63 5.41 -2.53
N ARG A 9 -20.64 6.27 -2.65
CA ARG A 9 -22.01 5.90 -3.04
C ARG A 9 -22.09 5.47 -4.51
N VAL A 10 -21.40 6.18 -5.39
CA VAL A 10 -21.36 5.86 -6.83
C VAL A 10 -20.58 4.56 -7.07
N ILE A 11 -19.45 4.36 -6.37
CA ILE A 11 -18.70 3.09 -6.43
C ILE A 11 -19.60 1.92 -5.99
N ARG A 12 -20.34 2.07 -4.88
CA ARG A 12 -21.28 1.03 -4.43
C ARG A 12 -22.35 0.71 -5.48
N LEU A 13 -22.93 1.72 -6.12
CA LEU A 13 -23.93 1.50 -7.16
C LEU A 13 -23.35 0.79 -8.39
N ILE A 14 -22.17 1.20 -8.85
CA ILE A 14 -21.46 0.55 -9.96
C ILE A 14 -21.19 -0.92 -9.62
N LEU A 15 -20.71 -1.21 -8.41
CA LEU A 15 -20.45 -2.58 -7.97
C LEU A 15 -21.74 -3.43 -7.87
N ILE A 16 -22.85 -2.85 -7.40
CA ILE A 16 -24.15 -3.54 -7.33
C ILE A 16 -24.65 -3.89 -8.75
N VAL A 17 -24.58 -2.93 -9.68
CA VAL A 17 -24.99 -3.14 -11.07
C VAL A 17 -24.11 -4.19 -11.75
N PHE A 18 -22.79 -4.10 -11.54
CA PHE A 18 -21.85 -5.07 -12.10
C PHE A 18 -22.08 -6.49 -11.55
N HIS A 19 -22.34 -6.61 -10.24
CA HIS A 19 -22.68 -7.88 -9.60
C HIS A 19 -23.98 -8.48 -10.14
N HIS A 20 -25.01 -7.64 -10.35
CA HIS A 20 -26.26 -8.10 -10.97
C HIS A 20 -26.07 -8.51 -12.44
N SER A 21 -25.25 -7.77 -13.19
CA SER A 21 -24.94 -8.08 -14.59
C SER A 21 -24.15 -9.38 -14.73
N GLN A 22 -23.17 -9.63 -13.85
CA GLN A 22 -22.44 -10.90 -13.83
C GLN A 22 -23.35 -12.07 -13.48
N LYS A 23 -24.20 -11.92 -12.46
CA LYS A 23 -25.14 -12.96 -12.03
C LYS A 23 -26.15 -13.36 -13.12
N ALA A 24 -26.48 -12.44 -14.03
CA ALA A 24 -27.33 -12.74 -15.18
C ALA A 24 -26.59 -13.51 -16.31
N HIS A 25 -25.25 -13.41 -16.37
CA HIS A 25 -24.45 -14.00 -17.44
C HIS A 25 -23.81 -15.35 -17.07
N SER A 26 -23.71 -15.68 -15.78
CA SER A 26 -22.98 -16.86 -15.28
C SER A 26 -23.92 -17.98 -14.79
N SER A 27 -24.64 -18.66 -15.68
CA SER A 27 -25.47 -19.80 -15.27
C SER A 27 -24.68 -21.11 -15.05
N SER A 28 -23.42 -21.22 -15.48
CA SER A 28 -22.63 -22.47 -15.37
C SER A 28 -21.32 -22.39 -14.57
N LEU A 29 -20.79 -21.19 -14.27
CA LEU A 29 -19.48 -21.01 -13.59
C LEU A 29 -19.56 -20.32 -12.21
N SER A 30 -20.77 -19.97 -11.75
CA SER A 30 -20.96 -19.16 -10.53
C SER A 30 -20.67 -19.87 -9.21
N HIS A 31 -20.58 -21.20 -9.20
CA HIS A 31 -20.41 -21.96 -7.97
C HIS A 31 -18.95 -22.08 -7.51
N GLU A 32 -17.98 -21.70 -8.35
CA GLU A 32 -16.56 -21.86 -8.07
C GLU A 32 -15.87 -20.57 -7.61
N ILE A 33 -16.52 -19.40 -7.77
CA ILE A 33 -15.94 -18.13 -7.33
C ILE A 33 -16.24 -17.94 -5.83
N PRO A 34 -15.21 -17.83 -4.97
CA PRO A 34 -15.43 -17.57 -3.55
C PRO A 34 -16.23 -16.28 -3.33
N ILE A 35 -17.22 -16.35 -2.43
CA ILE A 35 -18.05 -15.19 -2.04
C ILE A 35 -17.20 -14.09 -1.40
N ASP A 36 -16.13 -14.49 -0.70
CA ASP A 36 -15.18 -13.57 -0.08
C ASP A 36 -13.96 -13.35 -0.99
N PRO A 37 -13.71 -12.13 -1.49
CA PRO A 37 -12.51 -11.82 -2.25
C PRO A 37 -11.22 -12.07 -1.45
N GLN A 38 -11.27 -12.10 -0.11
CA GLN A 38 -10.09 -12.43 0.70
C GLN A 38 -9.64 -13.87 0.51
N THR A 39 -10.57 -14.81 0.30
CA THR A 39 -10.25 -16.21 0.01
C THR A 39 -9.46 -16.31 -1.29
N LEU A 40 -9.92 -15.60 -2.34
CA LEU A 40 -9.19 -15.45 -3.61
C LEU A 40 -7.79 -14.85 -3.42
N LEU A 41 -7.65 -13.83 -2.58
CA LEU A 41 -6.33 -13.21 -2.33
C LEU A 41 -5.37 -14.18 -1.63
N GLN A 42 -5.88 -14.99 -0.70
CA GLN A 42 -5.09 -15.99 0.02
C GLN A 42 -4.70 -17.17 -0.88
N ASP A 43 -5.67 -17.73 -1.61
CA ASP A 43 -5.48 -18.90 -2.47
C ASP A 43 -4.48 -18.62 -3.60
N PHE A 44 -4.51 -17.41 -4.16
CA PHE A 44 -3.61 -17.01 -5.24
C PHE A 44 -2.37 -16.25 -4.72
N HIS A 45 -2.17 -16.17 -3.40
CA HIS A 45 -1.09 -15.42 -2.77
C HIS A 45 -0.92 -14.00 -3.35
N LEU A 46 -2.04 -13.32 -3.63
CA LEU A 46 -2.08 -12.00 -4.24
C LEU A 46 -1.81 -10.87 -3.24
N ASP A 47 -1.61 -11.20 -1.97
CA ASP A 47 -1.29 -10.23 -0.92
C ASP A 47 -0.09 -9.39 -1.34
N PRO A 48 -0.27 -8.06 -1.48
CA PRO A 48 0.77 -7.22 -2.03
C PRO A 48 1.97 -7.20 -1.08
N ILE A 49 3.14 -7.63 -1.57
CA ILE A 49 4.40 -7.37 -0.87
C ILE A 49 4.57 -5.86 -0.83
N THR A 50 4.46 -5.29 0.35
CA THR A 50 4.56 -3.86 0.58
C THR A 50 5.63 -3.57 1.60
N ALA A 51 6.38 -2.50 1.37
CA ALA A 51 7.32 -1.94 2.31
C ALA A 51 6.80 -0.58 2.76
N THR A 52 6.75 -0.36 4.08
CA THR A 52 6.27 0.91 4.63
C THR A 52 7.46 1.82 4.90
N TYR A 53 7.32 3.09 4.55
CA TYR A 53 8.32 4.13 4.76
C TYR A 53 7.70 5.36 5.43
N ILE A 54 8.51 6.09 6.19
CA ILE A 54 8.23 7.45 6.62
C ILE A 54 8.83 8.39 5.57
N CYS A 55 8.01 9.26 5.00
CA CYS A 55 8.40 10.18 3.93
C CYS A 55 8.52 11.62 4.45
N CYS A 56 9.61 12.30 4.09
CA CYS A 56 9.75 13.72 4.38
C CYS A 56 8.92 14.56 3.40
N LYS A 57 8.10 15.51 3.89
CA LYS A 57 7.34 16.41 3.02
C LYS A 57 8.20 17.43 2.28
N SER A 58 9.39 17.73 2.77
CA SER A 58 10.23 18.82 2.26
C SER A 58 11.34 18.33 1.34
N CYS A 59 12.00 17.21 1.68
CA CYS A 59 13.06 16.64 0.86
C CYS A 59 12.71 15.29 0.21
N TYR A 60 11.50 14.77 0.44
CA TYR A 60 11.01 13.49 -0.11
C TYR A 60 11.86 12.26 0.22
N ALA A 61 12.76 12.36 1.20
CA ALA A 61 13.54 11.22 1.67
C ALA A 61 12.63 10.17 2.31
N LEU A 62 12.94 8.90 2.05
CA LEU A 62 12.20 7.74 2.57
C LEU A 62 13.04 7.01 3.61
N TYR A 63 12.45 6.78 4.78
CA TYR A 63 13.05 6.03 5.89
C TYR A 63 12.21 4.80 6.14
N ARG A 64 12.82 3.61 6.22
CA ARG A 64 12.05 2.37 6.34
C ARG A 64 11.35 2.30 7.70
N TYR A 65 10.02 2.15 7.69
CA TYR A 65 9.20 2.11 8.91
C TYR A 65 9.30 0.76 9.63
N ASP A 66 9.57 -0.33 8.92
CA ASP A 66 9.69 -1.68 9.52
C ASP A 66 10.81 -1.75 10.58
N MET A 67 11.88 -0.97 10.38
CA MET A 67 12.96 -0.83 11.36
C MET A 67 12.46 -0.21 12.68
N ALA A 68 11.32 0.49 12.68
CA ALA A 68 10.75 1.12 13.88
C ALA A 68 9.96 0.16 14.74
N GLN A 69 9.45 -0.93 14.15
CA GLN A 69 8.62 -1.90 14.85
C GLN A 69 9.39 -3.18 15.20
N LYS A 70 10.43 -3.53 14.44
CA LYS A 70 11.29 -4.70 14.67
C LYS A 70 12.71 -4.26 15.00
N VAL A 71 12.86 -3.41 16.00
CA VAL A 71 14.20 -2.97 16.44
C VAL A 71 14.92 -4.18 17.03
N ASP A 72 15.87 -4.73 16.27
CA ASP A 72 17.03 -5.39 16.85
C ASP A 72 17.64 -4.39 17.85
N PRO A 73 17.91 -4.79 19.11
CA PRO A 73 18.35 -3.87 20.16
C PRO A 73 19.68 -3.21 19.77
N GLY A 74 19.63 -2.01 19.19
CA GLY A 74 20.82 -1.27 18.75
C GLY A 74 20.62 -0.29 17.59
N ILE A 75 19.53 -0.38 16.82
CA ILE A 75 19.26 0.58 15.74
C ILE A 75 18.27 1.63 16.22
N GLU A 76 18.78 2.77 16.70
CA GLU A 76 17.96 3.93 17.04
C GLU A 76 17.49 4.65 15.77
N ILE A 77 16.18 4.86 15.66
CA ILE A 77 15.62 5.67 14.56
C ILE A 77 15.80 7.14 14.90
N PRO A 78 16.37 7.94 13.98
CA PRO A 78 16.55 9.35 14.24
C PRO A 78 15.20 10.07 14.38
N LEU A 79 15.13 11.03 15.30
CA LEU A 79 13.95 11.88 15.49
C LEU A 79 13.68 12.81 14.28
N PHE A 80 14.74 13.13 13.53
CA PHE A 80 14.73 14.09 12.42
C PHE A 80 15.34 13.51 11.14
N PHE A 81 14.89 14.01 10.00
CA PHE A 81 15.40 13.60 8.69
C PHE A 81 16.85 14.10 8.51
N THR A 82 17.78 13.18 8.29
CA THR A 82 19.21 13.44 8.06
C THR A 82 19.59 13.48 6.58
N ASN A 83 18.60 13.42 5.67
CA ASN A 83 18.89 13.46 4.24
C ASN A 83 19.48 14.81 3.83
N LYS A 84 20.50 14.75 2.97
CA LYS A 84 21.21 15.88 2.38
C LYS A 84 21.12 15.78 0.85
N PRO A 85 20.21 16.50 0.18
CA PRO A 85 19.99 16.36 -1.26
C PRO A 85 21.26 16.55 -2.11
N THR A 86 22.14 17.47 -1.71
CA THR A 86 23.45 17.71 -2.31
C THR A 86 24.52 17.84 -1.25
N SER A 87 25.80 17.61 -1.59
CA SER A 87 26.92 17.70 -0.64
C SER A 87 27.07 19.08 0.02
N THR A 88 26.51 20.14 -0.56
CA THR A 88 26.55 21.52 -0.03
C THR A 88 25.25 21.95 0.66
N SER A 89 24.11 21.30 0.37
CA SER A 89 22.82 21.66 0.97
C SER A 89 22.75 21.42 2.49
N PRO A 90 21.94 22.19 3.24
CA PRO A 90 21.72 21.91 4.65
C PRO A 90 20.93 20.59 4.85
N LEU A 91 21.09 19.98 6.02
CA LEU A 91 20.27 18.83 6.43
C LEU A 91 18.80 19.23 6.55
N CYS A 92 17.90 18.36 6.08
CA CYS A 92 16.45 18.66 6.06
C CYS A 92 15.88 18.95 7.47
N LYS A 93 16.37 18.29 8.53
CA LYS A 93 15.99 18.48 9.95
C LYS A 93 14.48 18.48 10.26
N HIS A 94 13.63 18.06 9.33
CA HIS A 94 12.20 17.94 9.57
C HIS A 94 11.94 16.77 10.53
N PRO A 95 10.91 16.85 11.40
CA PRO A 95 10.59 15.77 12.33
C PRO A 95 10.00 14.56 11.59
N LEU A 96 10.44 13.34 11.96
CA LEU A 96 9.85 12.09 11.43
C LEU A 96 8.50 11.79 12.05
N TRP A 97 8.33 12.19 13.30
CA TRP A 97 7.19 11.88 14.15
C TRP A 97 6.45 13.15 14.52
N LYS A 98 5.14 13.01 14.72
CA LYS A 98 4.28 14.04 15.30
C LYS A 98 3.50 13.43 16.45
N GLU A 99 3.35 14.18 17.52
CA GLU A 99 2.49 13.77 18.62
C GLU A 99 1.02 13.89 18.17
N THR A 100 0.23 12.85 18.42
CA THR A 100 -1.22 12.90 18.19
C THR A 100 -1.93 12.38 19.43
N GLN A 101 -2.93 13.15 19.88
CA GLN A 101 -3.77 12.79 21.01
C GLN A 101 -4.96 11.95 20.55
N PHE A 102 -5.11 10.77 21.12
CA PHE A 102 -6.26 9.89 20.93
C PHE A 102 -6.95 9.71 22.28
N GLY A 103 -7.96 10.54 22.55
CA GLY A 103 -8.64 10.59 23.84
C GLY A 103 -7.70 11.08 24.95
N ALA A 104 -7.48 10.25 25.98
CA ALA A 104 -6.57 10.56 27.08
C ALA A 104 -5.11 10.19 26.80
N THR A 105 -4.82 9.43 25.74
CA THR A 105 -3.47 8.94 25.45
C THR A 105 -2.81 9.78 24.36
N ARG A 106 -1.54 10.14 24.58
CA ARG A 106 -0.70 10.75 23.55
C ARG A 106 0.19 9.67 22.92
N ARG A 107 0.27 9.66 21.59
CA ARG A 107 1.11 8.72 20.84
C ARG A 107 1.82 9.44 19.72
N ASP A 108 3.09 9.09 19.53
CA ASP A 108 3.85 9.53 18.37
C ASP A 108 3.44 8.73 17.14
N VAL A 109 3.07 9.43 16.09
CA VAL A 109 2.71 8.85 14.80
C VAL A 109 3.62 9.44 13.73
N PRO A 110 3.99 8.69 12.68
CA PRO A 110 4.79 9.24 11.60
C PRO A 110 4.09 10.42 10.92
N CYS A 111 4.86 11.44 10.56
CA CYS A 111 4.37 12.65 9.89
C CYS A 111 3.68 12.33 8.55
N LEU A 112 4.24 11.41 7.77
CA LEU A 112 3.69 10.92 6.51
C LEU A 112 4.16 9.48 6.28
N LYS A 113 3.20 8.54 6.20
CA LYS A 113 3.46 7.15 5.81
C LYS A 113 3.33 7.01 4.29
N TYR A 114 4.31 6.34 3.69
CA TYR A 114 4.29 5.93 2.29
C TYR A 114 4.37 4.40 2.23
N VAL A 115 3.42 3.78 1.54
CA VAL A 115 3.42 2.33 1.31
C VAL A 115 3.91 2.09 -0.10
N HIS A 116 5.09 1.49 -0.22
CA HIS A 116 5.68 1.14 -1.49
C HIS A 116 5.28 -0.29 -1.87
N ARG A 117 4.82 -0.47 -3.10
CA ARG A 117 4.68 -1.79 -3.73
C ARG A 117 5.74 -1.91 -4.80
N SER A 118 6.59 -2.93 -4.70
CA SER A 118 7.61 -3.21 -5.71
C SER A 118 6.93 -3.59 -7.02
N LEU A 119 7.15 -2.80 -8.08
CA LEU A 119 6.67 -3.11 -9.42
C LEU A 119 7.27 -4.44 -9.90
N LYS A 120 8.53 -4.69 -9.56
CA LYS A 120 9.23 -5.93 -9.93
C LYS A 120 8.57 -7.14 -9.30
N ASP A 121 8.28 -7.10 -8.00
CA ASP A 121 7.65 -8.21 -7.29
C ASP A 121 6.22 -8.42 -7.79
N TRP A 122 5.51 -7.33 -8.06
CA TRP A 122 4.17 -7.39 -8.62
C TRP A 122 4.14 -8.01 -10.02
N LEU A 123 5.02 -7.55 -10.92
CA LEU A 123 5.11 -8.08 -12.27
C LEU A 123 5.57 -9.54 -12.28
N GLY A 124 6.58 -9.88 -11.45
CA GLY A 124 7.06 -11.25 -11.31
C GLY A 124 5.95 -12.21 -10.89
N ARG A 125 5.05 -11.79 -10.00
CA ARG A 125 3.88 -12.59 -9.61
C ARG A 125 2.85 -12.76 -10.72
N ILE A 126 2.63 -11.71 -11.53
CA ILE A 126 1.72 -11.81 -12.68
C ILE A 126 2.28 -12.78 -13.71
N LEU A 127 3.57 -12.64 -14.04
CA LEU A 127 4.22 -13.50 -15.03
C LEU A 127 4.41 -14.94 -14.54
N ALA A 128 4.42 -15.16 -13.23
CA ALA A 128 4.45 -16.50 -12.64
C ALA A 128 3.06 -17.16 -12.57
N CYS A 129 1.98 -16.48 -12.98
CA CYS A 129 0.63 -17.05 -12.95
C CYS A 129 0.47 -18.09 -14.08
N PRO A 130 0.08 -19.34 -13.79
CA PRO A 130 -0.15 -20.34 -14.82
C PRO A 130 -1.16 -19.86 -15.87
N GLY A 131 -0.85 -20.08 -17.16
CA GLY A 131 -1.68 -19.66 -18.30
C GLY A 131 -1.51 -18.19 -18.74
N ILE A 132 -0.70 -17.38 -18.04
CA ILE A 132 -0.41 -16.01 -18.49
C ILE A 132 0.41 -16.00 -19.79
N GLU A 133 1.24 -17.02 -20.00
CA GLU A 133 2.06 -17.19 -21.20
C GLU A 133 1.17 -17.29 -22.45
N ASP A 134 0.09 -18.07 -22.37
CA ASP A 134 -0.86 -18.28 -23.47
C ASP A 134 -1.56 -16.98 -23.91
N ILE A 135 -1.66 -15.98 -23.02
CA ILE A 135 -2.30 -14.69 -23.30
C ILE A 135 -1.32 -13.70 -23.94
N LEU A 136 -0.02 -13.86 -23.70
CA LEU A 136 1.03 -12.94 -24.17
C LEU A 136 1.52 -13.25 -25.60
N HIS A 137 1.08 -14.38 -26.17
CA HIS A 137 1.38 -14.83 -27.53
C HIS A 137 0.29 -14.43 -28.53
#